data_AF-A0A7W9H8P1-F1
#
_entry.id   AF-A0A7W9H8P1-F1
#
_cell.length_a   1.000
_cell.length_b   1.000
_cell.length_c   1.000
_cell.angle_alpha   90.00
_cell.angle_beta   90.00
_cell.angle_gamma   90.00
#
_symmetry.space_group_name_H-M   'P 1'
#
loop_
_entity.id
_entity.type
_entity.pdbx_description
1 polymer ?
#
loop_
_entity_poly.entity_id
_entity_poly.type
_entity_poly.pdbx_seq_one_letter_code
_entity_poly.pdbx_strand_id
1 'polypeptide(L)'
;MRIDLHTHSTASDGTDAPAELVRKAAAVGLDVVALTDHDTTRGHAEAIAALPEGLTLVTGAELSCRLDGISMHMLAYLFDAEEPALLAERELVRDDRVPRAQGMIAKLRELGVPVTWEQVARIAGDGSVGRPHVATALVELGVVPTVSDAFTQDWLADGGRAFVEKHETDPFEAIRLIKGAGGVAVFAHPGASKRGRTVPEAAIAEMAAAGLDGVEVDHMDHDAETRARLRGLAKELGLLMTGSSDYHGSRKTCVLGEYTTDPEVYGEITRRAFGAFPVPGAGGV
;
A
#
# COMPACT_ATOMS: atom_id res chain seq x y z
N MET A 1 18.83 19.13 1.28
CA MET A 1 18.39 17.73 1.27
C MET A 1 16.96 17.71 0.77
N ARG A 2 16.70 17.03 -0.35
CA ARG A 2 15.39 16.87 -0.98
C ARG A 2 15.01 15.39 -0.85
N ILE A 3 13.89 15.13 -0.17
CA ILE A 3 13.54 13.80 0.37
C ILE A 3 12.13 13.45 -0.11
N ASP A 4 11.98 12.32 -0.79
CA ASP A 4 10.67 11.80 -1.20
C ASP A 4 10.46 10.40 -0.63
N LEU A 5 9.57 10.25 0.34
CA LEU A 5 9.41 9.00 1.10
C LEU A 5 8.22 8.15 0.66
N HIS A 6 7.68 8.38 -0.53
CA HIS A 6 6.56 7.59 -1.03
C HIS A 6 6.62 7.48 -2.55
N THR A 7 7.16 6.37 -3.03
CA THR A 7 7.27 6.09 -4.46
C THR A 7 7.07 4.61 -4.78
N HIS A 8 6.55 4.33 -5.97
CA HIS A 8 6.14 3.00 -6.41
C HIS A 8 6.84 2.59 -7.69
N SER A 9 7.09 1.30 -7.82
CA SER A 9 7.76 0.69 -8.96
C SER A 9 6.90 -0.39 -9.60
N THR A 10 7.43 -1.06 -10.64
CA THR A 10 6.78 -2.23 -11.24
C THR A 10 6.73 -3.46 -10.31
N ALA A 11 7.34 -3.41 -9.12
CA ALA A 11 7.16 -4.48 -8.15
C ALA A 11 5.73 -4.48 -7.54
N SER A 12 5.01 -3.35 -7.66
CA SER A 12 3.58 -3.28 -7.40
C SER A 12 2.82 -2.68 -8.59
N ASP A 13 2.50 -1.38 -8.57
CA ASP A 13 1.62 -0.74 -9.53
C ASP A 13 2.21 0.53 -10.17
N GLY A 14 3.46 0.88 -9.87
CA GLY A 14 4.23 1.88 -10.61
C GLY A 14 4.61 1.39 -12.02
N THR A 15 5.08 2.31 -12.88
CA THR A 15 5.46 1.98 -14.26
C THR A 15 6.96 1.90 -14.49
N ASP A 16 7.77 2.40 -13.56
CA ASP A 16 9.22 2.34 -13.65
C ASP A 16 9.75 1.13 -12.87
N ALA A 17 10.69 0.40 -13.46
CA ALA A 17 11.38 -0.66 -12.73
C ALA A 17 12.11 -0.08 -11.50
N PRO A 18 12.27 -0.84 -10.41
CA PRO A 18 12.97 -0.37 -9.20
C PRO A 18 14.32 0.29 -9.52
N ALA A 19 15.09 -0.29 -10.46
CA ALA A 19 16.37 0.26 -10.90
C ALA A 19 16.23 1.61 -11.64
N GLU A 20 15.20 1.76 -12.48
CA GLU A 20 14.95 3.02 -13.20
C GLU A 20 14.44 4.12 -12.27
N LEU A 21 13.59 3.76 -11.30
CA LEU A 21 13.05 4.68 -10.32
C LEU A 21 14.17 5.40 -9.54
N VAL A 22 15.15 4.65 -9.00
CA VAL A 22 16.26 5.25 -8.26
C VAL A 22 17.17 6.11 -9.15
N ARG A 23 17.38 5.72 -10.41
CA ARG A 23 18.11 6.55 -11.39
C ARG A 23 17.39 7.87 -11.66
N LYS A 24 16.06 7.81 -11.86
CA LYS A 24 15.24 9.00 -12.06
C LYS A 24 15.22 9.91 -10.83
N ALA A 25 15.10 9.33 -9.63
CA ALA A 25 15.16 10.06 -8.37
C ALA A 25 16.46 10.87 -8.25
N ALA A 26 17.61 10.25 -8.51
CA ALA A 26 18.89 10.96 -8.54
C ALA A 26 18.93 12.04 -9.64
N ALA A 27 18.45 11.73 -10.85
CA ALA A 27 18.46 12.66 -11.98
C ALA A 27 17.62 13.92 -11.75
N VAL A 28 16.55 13.85 -10.94
CA VAL A 28 15.76 15.02 -10.54
C VAL A 28 16.29 15.71 -9.27
N GLY A 29 17.45 15.29 -8.76
CA GLY A 29 18.14 15.90 -7.63
C GLY A 29 17.54 15.57 -6.27
N LEU A 30 16.96 14.37 -6.10
CA LEU A 30 16.66 13.86 -4.75
C LEU A 30 17.95 13.40 -4.06
N ASP A 31 18.07 13.70 -2.78
CA ASP A 31 19.13 13.19 -1.91
C ASP A 31 18.68 11.89 -1.22
N VAL A 32 17.37 11.73 -1.00
CA VAL A 32 16.77 10.56 -0.37
C VAL A 32 15.47 10.19 -1.11
N VAL A 33 15.30 8.90 -1.41
CA VAL A 33 14.05 8.35 -1.94
C VAL A 33 13.64 7.10 -1.14
N ALA A 34 12.36 6.89 -0.87
CA ALA A 34 11.86 5.62 -0.36
C ALA A 34 11.15 4.79 -1.44
N LEU A 35 11.46 3.50 -1.49
CA LEU A 35 10.69 2.54 -2.30
C LEU A 35 9.65 1.86 -1.41
N THR A 36 8.37 2.13 -1.68
CA THR A 36 7.24 1.76 -0.82
C THR A 36 6.14 1.07 -1.62
N ASP A 37 6.52 0.10 -2.45
CA ASP A 37 5.56 -0.69 -3.23
C ASP A 37 4.46 -1.33 -2.37
N HIS A 38 3.26 -1.47 -2.95
CA HIS A 38 2.11 -2.04 -2.26
C HIS A 38 2.35 -3.48 -1.78
N ASP A 39 2.23 -3.69 -0.47
CA ASP A 39 2.24 -5.01 0.20
C ASP A 39 3.47 -5.88 -0.10
N THR A 40 4.58 -5.29 -0.55
CA THR A 40 5.74 -6.06 -1.05
C THR A 40 7.06 -5.32 -0.87
N THR A 41 8.14 -6.09 -0.71
CA THR A 41 9.53 -5.60 -0.69
C THR A 41 10.36 -6.15 -1.85
N ARG A 42 9.71 -6.82 -2.83
CA ARG A 42 10.39 -7.50 -3.95
C ARG A 42 11.25 -6.57 -4.82
N GLY A 43 10.96 -5.27 -4.83
CA GLY A 43 11.75 -4.28 -5.58
C GLY A 43 13.04 -3.82 -4.87
N HIS A 44 13.22 -4.12 -3.57
CA HIS A 44 14.32 -3.57 -2.78
C HIS A 44 15.69 -3.96 -3.29
N ALA A 45 15.90 -5.25 -3.57
CA ALA A 45 17.20 -5.76 -4.01
C ALA A 45 17.64 -5.13 -5.34
N GLU A 46 16.70 -4.98 -6.28
CA GLU A 46 16.96 -4.35 -7.58
C GLU A 46 17.26 -2.85 -7.43
N ALA A 47 16.50 -2.13 -6.60
CA ALA A 47 16.74 -0.71 -6.33
C ALA A 47 18.10 -0.47 -5.66
N ILE A 48 18.47 -1.30 -4.67
CA ILE A 48 19.78 -1.22 -3.99
C ILE A 48 20.92 -1.47 -4.97
N ALA A 49 20.81 -2.48 -5.83
CA ALA A 49 21.85 -2.80 -6.81
C ALA A 49 22.08 -1.70 -7.85
N ALA A 50 21.06 -0.86 -8.10
CA ALA A 50 21.09 0.21 -9.09
C ALA A 50 21.30 1.61 -8.48
N LEU A 51 21.57 1.70 -7.18
CA LEU A 51 21.54 2.96 -6.44
C LEU A 51 22.68 3.92 -6.86
N PRO A 52 22.38 5.11 -7.43
CA PRO A 52 23.40 6.06 -7.87
C PRO A 52 24.18 6.68 -6.70
N GLU A 53 25.41 7.13 -6.96
CA GLU A 53 26.18 7.93 -5.99
C GLU A 53 25.39 9.17 -5.53
N GLY A 54 25.43 9.45 -4.22
CA GLY A 54 24.79 10.63 -3.65
C GLY A 54 23.29 10.50 -3.39
N LEU A 55 22.63 9.42 -3.84
CA LEU A 55 21.26 9.10 -3.48
C LEU A 55 21.23 8.09 -2.32
N THR A 56 20.40 8.34 -1.31
CA THR A 56 20.12 7.37 -0.25
C THR A 56 18.75 6.73 -0.48
N LEU A 57 18.68 5.40 -0.39
CA LEU A 57 17.43 4.66 -0.44
C LEU A 57 16.92 4.35 0.98
N VAL A 58 15.66 4.70 1.24
CA VAL A 58 14.89 4.20 2.38
C VAL A 58 14.10 2.99 1.90
N THR A 59 14.38 1.81 2.46
CA THR A 59 13.57 0.62 2.20
C THR A 59 12.24 0.73 2.95
N GLY A 60 11.14 0.39 2.29
CA GLY A 60 9.82 0.38 2.90
C GLY A 60 8.77 -0.39 2.10
N ALA A 61 7.52 -0.27 2.51
CA ALA A 61 6.35 -0.80 1.81
C ALA A 61 5.13 0.05 2.15
N GLU A 62 4.14 0.10 1.26
CA GLU A 62 2.83 0.67 1.56
C GLU A 62 1.83 -0.48 1.79
N LEU A 63 1.43 -0.69 3.04
CA LEU A 63 0.55 -1.78 3.44
C LEU A 63 -0.92 -1.39 3.23
N SER A 64 -1.66 -2.23 2.52
CA SER A 64 -3.10 -2.13 2.37
C SER A 64 -3.79 -2.45 3.70
N CYS A 65 -4.44 -1.45 4.29
CA CYS A 65 -5.16 -1.58 5.54
C CYS A 65 -6.66 -1.29 5.37
N ARG A 66 -7.46 -1.76 6.31
CA ARG A 66 -8.90 -1.47 6.36
C ARG A 66 -9.38 -1.26 7.78
N LEU A 67 -10.14 -0.18 7.99
CA LEU A 67 -10.79 0.13 9.25
C LEU A 67 -12.27 0.43 9.00
N ASP A 68 -13.17 -0.30 9.64
CA ASP A 68 -14.63 -0.10 9.52
C ASP A 68 -15.14 -0.02 8.06
N GLY A 69 -14.56 -0.84 7.18
CA GLY A 69 -14.90 -0.87 5.74
C GLY A 69 -14.38 0.35 4.96
N ILE A 70 -13.45 1.13 5.52
CA ILE A 70 -12.73 2.21 4.87
C ILE A 70 -11.31 1.71 4.58
N SER A 71 -10.95 1.71 3.29
CA SER A 71 -9.58 1.39 2.86
C SER A 71 -8.65 2.55 3.19
N MET A 72 -7.47 2.24 3.70
CA MET A 72 -6.42 3.19 4.02
C MET A 72 -5.06 2.52 3.85
N HIS A 73 -3.99 3.29 3.74
CA HIS A 73 -2.66 2.73 3.52
C HIS A 73 -1.68 3.15 4.62
N MET A 74 -0.84 2.21 5.04
CA MET A 74 0.18 2.42 6.06
C MET A 74 1.56 2.30 5.44
N LEU A 75 2.33 3.38 5.41
CA LEU A 75 3.75 3.33 5.06
C LEU A 75 4.52 2.70 6.20
N ALA A 76 5.30 1.68 5.87
CA ALA A 76 6.23 1.01 6.74
C ALA A 76 7.65 1.33 6.27
N TYR A 77 8.43 2.04 7.07
CA TYR A 77 9.82 2.37 6.74
C TYR A 77 10.81 1.58 7.59
N LEU A 78 11.93 1.21 6.98
CA LEU A 78 13.14 0.72 7.67
C LEU A 78 12.87 -0.44 8.65
N PHE A 79 11.96 -1.33 8.27
CA PHE A 79 11.65 -2.55 9.00
C PHE A 79 12.49 -3.73 8.48
N ASP A 80 12.66 -4.77 9.30
CA ASP A 80 13.25 -6.04 8.87
C ASP A 80 12.27 -6.75 7.92
N ALA A 81 12.63 -6.80 6.63
CA ALA A 81 11.81 -7.39 5.59
C ALA A 81 11.63 -8.91 5.74
N GLU A 82 12.48 -9.57 6.53
CA GLU A 82 12.42 -11.01 6.81
C GLU A 82 11.76 -11.32 8.16
N GLU A 83 11.27 -10.31 8.90
CA GLU A 83 10.55 -10.55 10.14
C GLU A 83 9.31 -11.44 9.86
N PRO A 84 9.22 -12.63 10.49
CA PRO A 84 8.25 -13.65 10.06
C PRO A 84 6.78 -13.21 10.11
N ALA A 85 6.37 -12.44 11.12
CA ALA A 85 4.97 -12.08 11.28
C ALA A 85 4.53 -11.04 10.23
N LEU A 86 5.32 -9.99 10.02
CA LEU A 86 5.05 -8.97 9.01
C LEU A 86 5.23 -9.51 7.58
N LEU A 87 6.16 -10.44 7.35
CA LEU A 87 6.26 -11.16 6.09
C LEU A 87 4.99 -11.96 5.82
N ALA A 88 4.55 -12.81 6.76
CA ALA A 88 3.36 -13.62 6.60
C ALA A 88 2.10 -12.77 6.31
N GLU A 89 1.93 -11.65 7.01
CA GLU A 89 0.80 -10.75 6.79
C GLU A 89 0.84 -10.09 5.40
N ARG A 90 2.00 -9.58 4.95
CA ARG A 90 2.16 -9.01 3.60
C ARG A 90 1.89 -10.05 2.51
N GLU A 91 2.35 -11.28 2.69
CA GLU A 91 2.06 -12.36 1.74
C GLU A 91 0.58 -12.71 1.71
N LEU A 92 -0.11 -12.71 2.85
CA LEU A 92 -1.55 -12.92 2.92
C LEU A 92 -2.31 -11.83 2.15
N VAL A 93 -1.99 -10.55 2.35
CA VAL A 93 -2.62 -9.44 1.62
C VAL A 93 -2.34 -9.50 0.11
N ARG A 94 -1.10 -9.80 -0.28
CA ARG A 94 -0.67 -9.90 -1.69
C ARG A 94 -1.36 -11.06 -2.42
N ASP A 95 -1.39 -12.22 -1.78
CA ASP A 95 -1.81 -13.48 -2.40
C ASP A 95 -3.29 -13.83 -2.13
N ASP A 96 -4.05 -12.95 -1.44
CA ASP A 96 -5.47 -13.14 -1.11
C ASP A 96 -6.37 -13.39 -2.34
N ARG A 97 -5.91 -13.09 -3.54
CA ARG A 97 -6.68 -13.30 -4.78
C ARG A 97 -7.20 -14.73 -4.96
N VAL A 98 -6.39 -15.73 -4.65
CA VAL A 98 -6.78 -17.14 -4.76
C VAL A 98 -7.67 -17.57 -3.59
N PRO A 99 -7.27 -17.39 -2.31
CA PRO A 99 -8.14 -17.67 -1.15
C PRO A 99 -9.49 -16.97 -1.24
N ARG A 100 -9.52 -15.70 -1.63
CA ARG A 100 -10.76 -14.93 -1.81
C ARG A 100 -11.63 -15.50 -2.91
N ALA A 101 -11.05 -15.89 -4.06
CA ALA A 101 -11.80 -16.54 -5.12
C ALA A 101 -12.39 -17.87 -4.65
N GLN A 102 -11.62 -18.69 -3.92
CA GLN A 102 -12.10 -19.93 -3.31
C GLN A 102 -13.22 -19.68 -2.28
N GLY A 103 -13.12 -18.62 -1.49
CA GLY A 103 -14.19 -18.22 -0.56
C GLY A 103 -15.47 -17.82 -1.29
N MET A 104 -15.37 -17.05 -2.38
CA MET A 104 -16.54 -16.70 -3.20
C MET A 104 -17.18 -17.96 -3.81
N ILE A 105 -16.36 -18.90 -4.31
CA ILE A 105 -16.82 -20.20 -4.82
C ILE A 105 -17.55 -20.99 -3.72
N ALA A 106 -16.99 -21.05 -2.50
CA ALA A 106 -17.62 -21.73 -1.38
C ALA A 106 -19.01 -21.14 -1.06
N LYS A 107 -19.11 -19.81 -0.94
CA LYS A 107 -20.40 -19.13 -0.73
C LYS A 107 -21.39 -19.39 -1.87
N LEU A 108 -20.95 -19.34 -3.13
CA LEU A 108 -21.81 -19.66 -4.28
C LEU A 108 -22.34 -21.09 -4.22
N ARG A 109 -21.52 -22.06 -3.79
CA ARG A 109 -21.95 -23.45 -3.61
C ARG A 109 -22.99 -23.60 -2.50
N GLU A 110 -22.86 -22.86 -1.41
CA GLU A 110 -23.89 -22.78 -0.35
C GLU A 110 -25.20 -22.18 -0.87
N LEU A 111 -25.13 -21.28 -1.86
CA LEU A 111 -26.29 -20.73 -2.57
C LEU A 111 -26.88 -21.67 -3.63
N GLY A 112 -26.35 -22.89 -3.77
CA GLY A 112 -26.81 -23.89 -4.75
C GLY A 112 -26.23 -23.71 -6.15
N VAL A 113 -25.23 -22.84 -6.33
CA VAL A 113 -24.55 -22.66 -7.62
C VAL A 113 -23.34 -23.58 -7.72
N PRO A 114 -23.27 -24.49 -8.71
CA PRO A 114 -22.21 -25.49 -8.80
C PRO A 114 -20.92 -24.96 -9.47
N VAL A 115 -20.45 -23.77 -9.07
CA VAL A 115 -19.15 -23.24 -9.50
C VAL A 115 -18.02 -24.09 -8.90
N THR A 116 -16.97 -24.36 -9.69
CA THR A 116 -15.74 -25.03 -9.22
C THR A 116 -14.51 -24.14 -9.34
N TRP A 117 -13.46 -24.48 -8.59
CA TRP A 117 -12.16 -23.81 -8.69
C TRP A 117 -11.54 -23.98 -10.08
N GLU A 118 -11.61 -25.19 -10.64
CA GLU A 118 -11.04 -25.51 -11.95
C GLU A 118 -11.67 -24.66 -13.05
N GLN A 119 -12.98 -24.39 -12.96
CA GLN A 119 -13.68 -23.51 -13.90
C GLN A 119 -13.16 -22.08 -13.81
N VAL A 120 -13.07 -21.52 -12.59
CA VAL A 120 -12.59 -20.15 -12.37
C VAL A 120 -11.12 -19.99 -12.75
N ALA A 121 -10.27 -20.96 -12.41
CA ALA A 121 -8.86 -20.98 -12.78
C ALA A 121 -8.68 -21.08 -14.31
N ARG A 122 -9.47 -21.92 -14.98
CA ARG A 122 -9.48 -21.99 -16.45
C ARG A 122 -9.88 -20.66 -17.09
N ILE A 123 -10.88 -19.97 -16.54
CA ILE A 123 -11.32 -18.65 -17.03
C ILE A 123 -10.22 -17.60 -16.85
N ALA A 124 -9.49 -17.64 -15.73
CA ALA A 124 -8.39 -16.71 -15.46
C ALA A 124 -7.15 -16.98 -16.34
N GLY A 125 -6.92 -18.24 -16.74
CA GLY A 125 -5.76 -18.64 -17.53
C GLY A 125 -4.45 -18.36 -16.79
N ASP A 126 -3.49 -17.78 -17.49
CA ASP A 126 -2.22 -17.31 -16.89
C ASP A 126 -2.37 -15.96 -16.15
N GLY A 127 -3.57 -15.38 -16.16
CA GLY A 127 -3.89 -14.12 -15.51
C GLY A 127 -4.15 -14.26 -14.01
N SER A 128 -4.12 -13.13 -13.31
CA SER A 128 -4.40 -13.07 -11.88
C SER A 128 -5.88 -13.28 -11.57
N VAL A 129 -6.21 -14.28 -10.75
CA VAL A 129 -7.61 -14.63 -10.40
C VAL A 129 -8.30 -13.48 -9.65
N GLY A 130 -9.60 -13.34 -9.82
CA GLY A 130 -10.38 -12.26 -9.21
C GLY A 130 -11.87 -12.40 -9.46
N ARG A 131 -12.64 -11.52 -8.81
CA ARG A 131 -14.11 -11.42 -8.91
C ARG A 131 -14.67 -11.53 -10.33
N PRO A 132 -14.11 -10.85 -11.36
CA PRO A 132 -14.63 -10.96 -12.72
C PRO A 132 -14.59 -12.39 -13.28
N HIS A 133 -13.59 -13.19 -12.93
CA HIS A 133 -13.50 -14.58 -13.37
C HIS A 133 -14.59 -15.46 -12.71
N VAL A 134 -14.90 -15.18 -11.44
CA VAL A 134 -16.04 -15.83 -10.75
C VAL A 134 -17.38 -15.40 -11.37
N ALA A 135 -17.53 -14.11 -11.71
CA ALA A 135 -18.71 -13.61 -12.42
C ALA A 135 -18.90 -14.28 -13.79
N THR A 136 -17.82 -14.46 -14.56
CA THR A 136 -17.86 -15.20 -15.83
C THR A 136 -18.27 -16.66 -15.62
N ALA A 137 -17.84 -17.31 -14.54
CA ALA A 137 -18.28 -18.67 -14.23
C ALA A 137 -19.80 -18.74 -13.96
N LEU A 138 -20.39 -17.71 -13.35
CA LEU A 138 -21.85 -17.60 -13.18
C LEU A 138 -22.58 -17.46 -14.52
N VAL A 139 -22.00 -16.75 -15.48
CA VAL A 139 -22.54 -16.63 -16.84
C VAL A 139 -22.47 -17.96 -17.57
N GLU A 140 -21.34 -18.67 -17.53
CA GLU A 140 -21.18 -19.98 -18.16
C GLU A 140 -22.16 -21.03 -17.61
N LEU A 141 -22.53 -20.92 -16.32
CA LEU A 141 -23.52 -21.79 -15.68
C LEU A 141 -24.98 -21.34 -15.92
N GLY A 142 -25.20 -20.22 -16.62
CA GLY A 142 -26.54 -19.68 -16.88
C GLY A 142 -27.23 -19.08 -15.66
N VAL A 143 -26.49 -18.76 -14.60
CA VAL A 143 -27.03 -18.16 -13.36
C VAL A 143 -27.39 -16.69 -13.58
N VAL A 144 -26.58 -15.99 -14.36
CA VAL A 144 -26.79 -14.59 -14.75
C VAL A 144 -26.52 -14.41 -16.25
N PRO A 145 -27.19 -13.47 -16.94
CA PRO A 145 -27.04 -13.33 -18.39
C PRO A 145 -25.73 -12.65 -18.81
N THR A 146 -25.18 -11.75 -18.00
CA THR A 146 -23.90 -11.09 -18.28
C THR A 146 -23.03 -10.98 -17.03
N VAL A 147 -21.73 -10.71 -17.23
CA VAL A 147 -20.78 -10.46 -16.13
C VAL A 147 -21.24 -9.31 -15.24
N SER A 148 -21.82 -8.25 -15.82
CA SER A 148 -22.33 -7.11 -15.06
C SER A 148 -23.48 -7.49 -14.13
N ASP A 149 -24.34 -8.43 -14.57
CA ASP A 149 -25.47 -8.91 -13.76
C ASP A 149 -25.03 -9.75 -12.55
N ALA A 150 -23.78 -10.23 -12.54
CA ALA A 150 -23.17 -10.86 -11.37
C ALA A 150 -22.80 -9.86 -10.27
N PHE A 151 -22.67 -8.56 -10.58
CA PHE A 151 -22.28 -7.52 -9.63
C PHE A 151 -23.50 -6.86 -8.98
N THR A 152 -24.33 -7.68 -8.36
CA THR A 152 -25.50 -7.27 -7.57
C THR A 152 -25.39 -7.76 -6.13
N GLN A 153 -26.24 -7.23 -5.24
CA GLN A 153 -26.30 -7.67 -3.83
C GLN A 153 -26.70 -9.14 -3.70
N ASP A 154 -27.39 -9.70 -4.69
CA ASP A 154 -27.73 -11.12 -4.72
C ASP A 154 -26.49 -12.01 -4.96
N TRP A 155 -25.39 -11.45 -5.46
CA TRP A 155 -24.20 -12.18 -5.90
C TRP A 155 -22.89 -11.55 -5.41
N LEU A 156 -22.12 -10.92 -6.30
CA LEU A 156 -20.70 -10.57 -6.10
C LEU A 156 -20.44 -9.07 -5.89
N ALA A 157 -21.47 -8.22 -5.81
CA ALA A 157 -21.29 -6.81 -5.43
C ALA A 157 -20.70 -6.70 -4.02
N ASP A 158 -20.15 -5.53 -3.67
CA ASP A 158 -19.70 -5.28 -2.30
C ASP A 158 -20.88 -5.42 -1.33
N GLY A 159 -20.72 -6.28 -0.31
CA GLY A 159 -21.81 -6.66 0.60
C GLY A 159 -22.76 -7.75 0.09
N GLY A 160 -22.58 -8.22 -1.15
CA GLY A 160 -23.43 -9.25 -1.75
C GLY A 160 -23.28 -10.63 -1.13
N ARG A 161 -24.24 -11.53 -1.37
CA ARG A 161 -24.34 -12.84 -0.70
C ARG A 161 -23.11 -13.73 -0.88
N ALA A 162 -22.48 -13.67 -2.06
CA ALA A 162 -21.26 -14.41 -2.38
C ALA A 162 -19.98 -13.57 -2.30
N PHE A 163 -20.10 -12.31 -1.88
CA PHE A 163 -18.95 -11.43 -1.70
C PHE A 163 -18.04 -11.96 -0.59
N VAL A 164 -16.75 -12.01 -0.90
CA VAL A 164 -15.69 -12.16 0.10
C VAL A 164 -14.88 -10.88 0.05
N GLU A 165 -14.72 -10.26 1.22
CA GLU A 165 -13.91 -9.07 1.36
C GLU A 165 -12.44 -9.43 1.06
N LYS A 166 -11.72 -8.50 0.42
CA LYS A 166 -10.27 -8.68 0.25
C LYS A 166 -9.65 -8.63 1.64
N HIS A 167 -8.74 -9.54 1.96
CA HIS A 167 -7.93 -9.42 3.16
C HIS A 167 -7.08 -8.15 3.07
N GLU A 168 -7.31 -7.25 4.02
CA GLU A 168 -6.55 -6.03 4.23
C GLU A 168 -6.31 -5.94 5.73
N THR A 169 -5.09 -5.59 6.11
CA THR A 169 -4.67 -5.66 7.51
C THR A 169 -5.43 -4.63 8.33
N ASP A 170 -5.83 -4.99 9.55
CA ASP A 170 -6.31 -3.98 10.50
C ASP A 170 -5.18 -2.98 10.80
N PRO A 171 -5.39 -1.65 10.76
CA PRO A 171 -4.28 -0.70 10.88
C PRO A 171 -3.58 -0.75 12.25
N PHE A 172 -4.26 -1.16 13.32
CA PHE A 172 -3.64 -1.35 14.63
C PHE A 172 -2.72 -2.56 14.63
N GLU A 173 -3.13 -3.63 13.94
CA GLU A 173 -2.29 -4.80 13.71
C GLU A 173 -1.11 -4.46 12.80
N ALA A 174 -1.31 -3.68 11.73
CA ALA A 174 -0.24 -3.21 10.87
C ALA A 174 0.80 -2.42 11.66
N ILE A 175 0.38 -1.48 12.53
CA ILE A 175 1.28 -0.76 13.43
C ILE A 175 2.05 -1.76 14.29
N ARG A 176 1.36 -2.69 14.98
CA ARG A 176 2.00 -3.69 15.84
C ARG A 176 3.07 -4.50 15.10
N LEU A 177 2.77 -4.96 13.89
CA LEU A 177 3.68 -5.73 13.04
C LEU A 177 4.88 -4.89 12.58
N ILE A 178 4.65 -3.66 12.11
CA ILE A 178 5.73 -2.74 11.71
C ILE A 178 6.67 -2.46 12.88
N LYS A 179 6.13 -2.16 14.07
CA LYS A 179 6.95 -1.93 15.28
C LYS A 179 7.68 -3.20 15.71
N GLY A 180 7.05 -4.37 15.60
CA GLY A 180 7.66 -5.67 15.88
C GLY A 180 8.85 -5.97 14.96
N ALA A 181 8.75 -5.59 13.68
CA ALA A 181 9.82 -5.65 12.70
C ALA A 181 10.83 -4.48 12.80
N GLY A 182 10.73 -3.66 13.85
CA GLY A 182 11.65 -2.54 14.11
C GLY A 182 11.53 -1.36 13.15
N GLY A 183 10.40 -1.24 12.46
CA GLY A 183 10.12 -0.15 11.53
C GLY A 183 9.40 1.06 12.13
N VAL A 184 9.09 1.99 11.24
CA VAL A 184 8.34 3.23 11.51
C VAL A 184 7.05 3.21 10.71
N ALA A 185 5.92 3.41 11.39
CA ALA A 185 4.58 3.38 10.79
C ALA A 185 4.05 4.80 10.53
N VAL A 186 3.72 5.12 9.28
CA VAL A 186 3.18 6.42 8.87
C VAL A 186 1.90 6.24 8.07
N PHE A 187 0.83 6.93 8.45
CA PHE A 187 -0.43 6.88 7.71
C PHE A 187 -0.30 7.69 6.41
N ALA A 188 -0.36 6.99 5.27
CA ALA A 188 -0.26 7.57 3.93
C ALA A 188 -1.53 8.34 3.54
N HIS A 189 -1.36 9.49 2.88
CA HIS A 189 -2.41 10.31 2.27
C HIS A 189 -3.80 10.30 2.97
N PRO A 190 -3.89 10.53 4.30
CA PRO A 190 -5.12 10.38 5.11
C PRO A 190 -6.30 11.27 4.68
N GLY A 191 -6.02 12.32 3.91
CA GLY A 191 -7.00 13.27 3.40
C GLY A 191 -7.42 13.04 1.95
N ALA A 192 -7.07 11.91 1.32
CA ALA A 192 -7.35 11.63 -0.09
C ALA A 192 -8.83 11.30 -0.38
N SER A 193 -9.76 12.19 0.00
CA SER A 193 -11.21 12.03 -0.13
C SER A 193 -11.71 11.85 -1.58
N LYS A 194 -10.92 12.28 -2.57
CA LYS A 194 -11.20 12.02 -3.99
C LYS A 194 -11.11 10.52 -4.34
N ARG A 195 -10.39 9.73 -3.54
CA ARG A 195 -10.24 8.27 -3.69
C ARG A 195 -11.34 7.48 -2.98
N GLY A 196 -12.18 8.14 -2.16
CA GLY A 196 -13.29 7.51 -1.44
C GLY A 196 -13.50 8.09 -0.04
N ARG A 197 -14.12 7.29 0.83
CA ARG A 197 -14.24 7.64 2.26
C ARG A 197 -12.86 7.67 2.90
N THR A 198 -12.65 8.61 3.82
CA THR A 198 -11.45 8.68 4.66
C THR A 198 -11.80 8.30 6.09
N VAL A 199 -10.84 7.76 6.83
CA VAL A 199 -11.02 7.47 8.26
C VAL A 199 -11.16 8.78 9.05
N PRO A 200 -11.95 8.80 10.13
CA PRO A 200 -12.12 9.99 10.96
C PRO A 200 -10.82 10.32 11.73
N GLU A 201 -10.63 11.59 12.11
CA GLU A 201 -9.46 12.01 12.90
C GLU A 201 -9.35 11.30 14.25
N ALA A 202 -10.49 10.91 14.85
CA ALA A 202 -10.52 10.11 16.07
C ALA A 202 -9.76 8.78 15.90
N ALA A 203 -9.90 8.13 14.75
CA ALA A 203 -9.16 6.90 14.46
C ALA A 203 -7.64 7.17 14.33
N ILE A 204 -7.24 8.35 13.82
CA ILE A 204 -5.82 8.75 13.79
C ILE A 204 -5.28 8.92 15.21
N ALA A 205 -6.06 9.52 16.12
CA ALA A 205 -5.68 9.65 17.53
C ALA A 205 -5.57 8.28 18.23
N GLU A 206 -6.48 7.35 17.93
CA GLU A 206 -6.41 5.97 18.43
C GLU A 206 -5.17 5.23 17.90
N MET A 207 -4.87 5.36 16.60
CA MET A 207 -3.65 4.80 16.00
C MET A 207 -2.38 5.41 16.60
N ALA A 208 -2.38 6.73 16.88
CA ALA A 208 -1.27 7.40 17.58
C ALA A 208 -1.04 6.79 18.97
N ALA A 209 -2.12 6.55 19.73
CA ALA A 209 -2.03 5.87 21.03
C ALA A 209 -1.54 4.42 20.92
N ALA A 210 -1.78 3.76 19.77
CA ALA A 210 -1.33 2.40 19.48
C ALA A 210 0.11 2.31 18.93
N GLY A 211 0.77 3.45 18.66
CA GLY A 211 2.17 3.49 18.23
C GLY A 211 2.40 3.92 16.78
N LEU A 212 1.41 4.54 16.12
CA LEU A 212 1.63 5.25 14.86
C LEU A 212 2.69 6.34 15.07
N ASP A 213 3.68 6.39 14.18
CA ASP A 213 4.79 7.34 14.30
C ASP A 213 4.51 8.66 13.58
N GLY A 214 3.74 8.64 12.49
CA GLY A 214 3.53 9.82 11.65
C GLY A 214 2.30 9.77 10.76
N VAL A 215 2.06 10.90 10.10
CA VAL A 215 1.04 11.08 9.05
C VAL A 215 1.67 11.79 7.85
N GLU A 216 1.27 11.40 6.65
CA GLU A 216 1.66 12.10 5.44
C GLU A 216 0.77 13.33 5.24
N VAL A 217 1.38 14.51 5.35
CA VAL A 217 0.68 15.79 5.30
C VAL A 217 0.75 16.37 3.91
N ASP A 218 1.96 16.50 3.36
CA ASP A 218 2.18 17.17 2.08
C ASP A 218 2.10 16.18 0.93
N HIS A 219 0.93 16.16 0.27
CA HIS A 219 0.60 15.18 -0.77
C HIS A 219 -0.40 15.78 -1.78
N MET A 220 -0.36 15.35 -3.05
CA MET A 220 -1.13 15.95 -4.15
C MET A 220 -2.65 15.95 -3.94
N ASP A 221 -3.16 14.97 -3.20
CA ASP A 221 -4.60 14.86 -2.89
C ASP A 221 -5.05 15.71 -1.71
N HIS A 222 -4.14 16.38 -1.02
CA HIS A 222 -4.46 17.27 0.08
C HIS A 222 -4.44 18.72 -0.38
N ASP A 223 -5.60 19.38 -0.33
CA ASP A 223 -5.69 20.82 -0.49
C ASP A 223 -5.11 21.57 0.72
N ALA A 224 -5.05 22.90 0.63
CA ALA A 224 -4.45 23.74 1.67
C ALA A 224 -5.15 23.60 3.03
N GLU A 225 -6.47 23.46 3.03
CA GLU A 225 -7.28 23.29 4.25
C GLU A 225 -7.00 21.93 4.90
N THR A 226 -6.98 20.85 4.10
CA THR A 226 -6.65 19.50 4.56
C THR A 226 -5.25 19.45 5.16
N ARG A 227 -4.25 20.07 4.52
CA ARG A 227 -2.89 20.15 5.06
C ARG A 227 -2.83 20.91 6.37
N ALA A 228 -3.52 22.05 6.47
CA ALA A 228 -3.57 22.84 7.71
C ALA A 228 -4.17 22.04 8.86
N ARG A 229 -5.27 21.32 8.60
CA ARG A 229 -5.93 20.44 9.56
C ARG A 229 -5.02 19.28 10.01
N LEU A 230 -4.42 18.57 9.06
CA LEU A 230 -3.50 17.46 9.37
C LEU A 230 -2.26 17.91 10.14
N ARG A 231 -1.68 19.08 9.84
CA ARG A 231 -0.57 19.65 10.63
C ARG A 231 -0.99 19.95 12.06
N GLY A 232 -2.19 20.50 12.26
CA GLY A 232 -2.75 20.77 13.59
C GLY A 232 -2.88 19.48 14.40
N LEU A 233 -3.51 18.47 13.81
CA LEU A 233 -3.70 17.16 14.43
C LEU A 233 -2.38 16.45 14.73
N ALA A 234 -1.45 16.42 13.76
CA ALA A 234 -0.14 15.80 13.95
C ALA A 234 0.64 16.44 15.11
N LYS A 235 0.58 17.78 15.23
CA LYS A 235 1.22 18.51 16.32
C LYS A 235 0.59 18.19 17.67
N GLU A 236 -0.74 18.09 17.75
CA GLU A 236 -1.46 17.74 18.98
C GLU A 236 -1.10 16.32 19.45
N LEU A 237 -0.99 15.38 18.50
CA LEU A 237 -0.72 13.97 18.78
C LEU A 237 0.78 13.63 18.88
N GLY A 238 1.68 14.59 18.59
CA GLY A 238 3.13 14.35 18.58
C GLY A 238 3.62 13.47 17.43
N LEU A 239 2.88 13.43 16.33
CA LEU A 239 3.17 12.63 15.14
C LEU A 239 4.17 13.34 14.21
N LEU A 240 5.00 12.54 13.55
CA LEU A 240 5.84 12.99 12.45
C LEU A 240 4.99 13.43 11.25
N MET A 241 5.47 14.43 10.52
CA MET A 241 4.77 14.96 9.35
C MET A 241 5.64 14.73 8.12
N THR A 242 5.24 13.78 7.27
CA THR A 242 5.94 13.52 6.00
C THR A 242 5.28 14.29 4.86
N GLY A 243 6.05 14.43 3.79
CA GLY A 243 5.61 14.93 2.49
C GLY A 243 6.27 14.14 1.38
N SER A 244 5.49 13.73 0.40
CA SER A 244 5.96 12.80 -0.63
C SER A 244 5.15 12.91 -1.91
N SER A 245 5.70 12.41 -3.01
CA SER A 245 5.03 12.48 -4.32
C SER A 245 3.92 11.45 -4.51
N ASP A 246 4.00 10.28 -3.85
CA ASP A 246 3.18 9.11 -4.19
C ASP A 246 3.35 8.73 -5.67
N TYR A 247 4.60 8.79 -6.15
CA TYR A 247 4.95 8.65 -7.56
C TYR A 247 4.68 7.23 -8.09
N HIS A 248 3.96 7.14 -9.21
CA HIS A 248 3.62 5.88 -9.89
C HIS A 248 4.06 5.87 -11.36
N GLY A 249 5.05 6.69 -11.73
CA GLY A 249 5.41 6.85 -13.13
C GLY A 249 4.29 7.48 -13.94
N SER A 250 3.95 6.89 -15.09
CA SER A 250 2.96 7.47 -16.02
C SER A 250 1.49 7.26 -15.62
N ARG A 251 1.22 6.53 -14.52
CA ARG A 251 -0.16 6.31 -14.04
C ARG A 251 -0.74 7.50 -13.28
N LYS A 252 0.11 8.36 -12.72
CA LYS A 252 -0.29 9.57 -12.01
C LYS A 252 0.36 10.78 -12.66
N THR A 253 -0.21 11.95 -12.40
CA THR A 253 0.32 13.23 -12.90
C THR A 253 1.40 13.82 -12.00
N CYS A 254 1.57 13.28 -10.79
CA CYS A 254 2.59 13.75 -9.87
C CYS A 254 4.00 13.47 -10.40
N VAL A 255 4.96 14.29 -9.97
CA VAL A 255 6.38 14.11 -10.30
C VAL A 255 7.20 13.79 -9.05
N LEU A 256 8.33 13.13 -9.22
CA LEU A 256 9.26 12.81 -8.13
C LEU A 256 9.68 14.09 -7.38
N GLY A 257 9.54 14.05 -6.05
CA GLY A 257 9.81 15.16 -5.15
C GLY A 257 8.88 16.37 -5.31
N GLU A 258 7.69 16.21 -5.89
CA GLU A 258 6.67 17.28 -5.93
C GLU A 258 6.33 17.78 -4.53
N TYR A 259 6.25 16.85 -3.57
CA TYR A 259 6.27 17.13 -2.15
C TYR A 259 7.45 16.40 -1.52
N THR A 260 7.93 16.95 -0.41
CA THR A 260 9.15 16.48 0.23
C THR A 260 9.04 16.48 1.73
N THR A 261 9.75 15.56 2.37
CA THR A 261 9.82 15.46 3.83
C THR A 261 10.95 16.33 4.37
N ASP A 262 10.72 16.98 5.52
CA ASP A 262 11.74 17.79 6.19
C ASP A 262 12.92 16.92 6.67
N PRO A 263 14.19 17.37 6.52
CA PRO A 263 15.35 16.59 6.97
C PRO A 263 15.35 16.23 8.46
N GLU A 264 14.76 17.05 9.34
CA GLU A 264 14.63 16.73 10.76
C GLU A 264 13.67 15.56 10.98
N VAL A 265 12.55 15.52 10.22
CA VAL A 265 11.59 14.42 10.25
C VAL A 265 12.23 13.14 9.74
N TYR A 266 12.95 13.19 8.62
CA TYR A 266 13.73 12.03 8.13
C TYR A 266 14.76 11.56 9.18
N GLY A 267 15.46 12.47 9.82
CA GLY A 267 16.38 12.14 10.92
C GLY A 267 15.68 11.46 12.10
N GLU A 268 14.43 11.78 12.38
CA GLU A 268 13.65 11.12 13.44
C GLU A 268 13.16 9.73 13.03
N ILE A 269 12.73 9.56 11.77
CA ILE A 269 12.39 8.23 11.21
C ILE A 269 13.59 7.29 11.35
N THR A 270 14.79 7.74 10.97
CA THR A 270 16.00 6.90 11.04
C THR A 270 16.45 6.62 12.48
N ARG A 271 16.19 7.51 13.44
CA ARG A 271 16.45 7.27 14.87
C ARG A 271 15.50 6.27 15.50
N ARG A 272 14.24 6.22 15.06
CA ARG A 272 13.22 5.31 15.61
C ARG A 272 13.33 3.88 15.07
N ALA A 273 13.83 3.73 13.84
CA ALA A 273 13.98 2.44 13.20
C ALA A 273 15.18 1.65 13.75
N PHE A 274 15.03 0.33 13.84
CA PHE A 274 16.10 -0.62 14.14
C PHE A 274 16.02 -1.93 13.35
N GLY A 275 15.00 -2.10 12.49
CA GLY A 275 14.84 -3.28 11.63
C GLY A 275 15.69 -3.24 10.36
N ALA A 276 15.86 -2.05 9.79
CA ALA A 276 16.76 -1.77 8.67
C ALA A 276 17.33 -0.35 8.76
N PHE A 277 18.29 -0.04 7.89
CA PHE A 277 18.96 1.26 7.85
C PHE A 277 18.91 1.85 6.44
N PRO A 278 18.90 3.18 6.30
CA PRO A 278 19.02 3.83 4.99
C PRO A 278 20.26 3.32 4.26
N VAL A 279 20.10 3.00 2.98
CA VAL A 279 21.17 2.47 2.13
C VAL A 279 21.77 3.62 1.34
N PRO A 280 23.01 4.06 1.60
CA PRO A 280 23.65 5.08 0.80
C PRO A 280 24.13 4.49 -0.53
N GLY A 281 23.92 5.22 -1.62
CA GLY A 281 24.53 4.91 -2.91
C GLY A 281 26.04 5.13 -2.83
N ALA A 282 26.80 4.03 -2.85
CA ALA A 282 28.23 4.04 -2.53
C ALA A 282 29.14 4.51 -3.70
N GLY A 283 28.59 5.06 -4.78
CA GLY A 283 29.40 5.52 -5.93
C GLY A 283 30.34 4.46 -6.47
N GLY A 284 29.84 3.23 -6.63
CA GLY A 284 30.62 2.12 -7.17
C GLY A 284 31.15 2.44 -8.57
N VAL A 285 32.48 2.56 -8.62
CA VAL A 285 33.39 2.79 -9.76
C VAL A 285 33.06 1.98 -11.01
#